data_AF-A0A0F9T504-F1
#
_entry.id   AF-A0A0F9T504-F1
#
_cell.length_a   1.000
_cell.length_b   1.000
_cell.length_c   1.000
_cell.angle_alpha   90.00
_cell.angle_beta   90.00
_cell.angle_gamma   90.00
#
_symmetry.space_group_name_H-M   'P 1'
#
loop_
_entity.id
_entity.type
_entity.pdbx_description
1 polymer ?
#
loop_
_entity_poly.entity_id
_entity_poly.type
_entity_poly.pdbx_seq_one_letter_code
_entity_poly.pdbx_strand_id
1 'polypeptide(L)'
;MAASPKGSINVWPELATGVVPVVAVDPTITVPALEAWDLESLEAELDTDANAANRLIQVIITDSSGVEISRGPIDGTAIIADKVVNYHLAQFGTIPADTATDHYDQIATAPKIRVPPGGIIKFVTAALQAGDQFTALKVMATKYSLPED
;
A
#
# COMPACT_ATOMS: atom_id res chain seq x y z
N MET A 1 -21.92 -13.51 12.38
CA MET A 1 -21.04 -14.63 12.74
C MET A 1 -19.64 -14.05 12.94
N ALA A 2 -18.95 -14.36 14.04
CA ALA A 2 -17.69 -13.72 14.38
C ALA A 2 -16.53 -14.39 13.62
N ALA A 3 -15.73 -13.60 12.89
CA ALA A 3 -14.50 -14.08 12.26
C ALA A 3 -13.51 -14.53 13.34
N SER A 4 -12.97 -15.75 13.20
CA SER A 4 -11.96 -16.28 14.12
C SER A 4 -10.57 -15.92 13.57
N PRO A 5 -9.66 -15.34 14.37
CA PRO A 5 -8.28 -15.14 13.93
C PRO A 5 -7.68 -16.50 13.58
N LYS A 6 -7.01 -16.63 12.41
CA LYS A 6 -6.48 -17.90 11.90
C LYS A 6 -5.21 -18.38 12.63
N GLY A 7 -5.12 -18.10 13.93
CA GLY A 7 -3.93 -18.25 14.76
C GLY A 7 -3.24 -16.92 15.01
N SER A 8 -2.98 -16.61 16.28
CA SER A 8 -1.93 -15.64 16.64
C SER A 8 -0.60 -16.38 16.64
N ILE A 9 -0.07 -16.67 15.46
CA ILE A 9 1.37 -16.92 15.37
C ILE A 9 1.98 -15.53 15.25
N ASN A 10 2.95 -15.20 16.10
CA ASN A 10 3.97 -14.21 15.77
C ASN A 10 4.77 -14.77 14.57
N VAL A 11 4.12 -14.93 13.42
CA VAL A 11 4.82 -14.96 12.15
C VAL A 11 5.10 -13.49 11.97
N TRP A 12 6.38 -13.12 11.92
CA TRP A 12 6.77 -11.94 11.16
C TRP A 12 5.82 -11.82 9.97
N PRO A 13 5.14 -10.67 9.79
CA PRO A 13 4.02 -10.55 8.86
C PRO A 13 4.41 -11.27 7.58
N GLU A 14 3.66 -12.34 7.26
CA GLU A 14 3.90 -13.07 6.02
C GLU A 14 3.82 -12.04 4.92
N LEU A 15 4.99 -11.70 4.38
CA LEU A 15 5.16 -10.74 3.31
C LEU A 15 4.19 -11.17 2.22
N ALA A 16 3.07 -10.46 2.09
CA ALA A 16 2.24 -10.59 0.92
C ALA A 16 3.05 -9.93 -0.20
N THR A 17 3.95 -10.71 -0.81
CA THR A 17 4.70 -10.27 -1.97
C THR A 17 3.70 -10.05 -3.10
N GLY A 18 3.35 -8.79 -3.33
CA GLY A 18 2.61 -8.43 -4.54
C GLY A 18 3.44 -8.76 -5.77
N VAL A 19 2.76 -8.96 -6.91
CA VAL A 19 3.45 -9.08 -8.20
C VAL A 19 4.21 -7.77 -8.42
N VAL A 20 5.53 -7.84 -8.68
CA VAL A 20 6.31 -6.66 -9.06
C VAL A 20 5.67 -6.09 -10.33
N PRO A 21 5.18 -4.84 -10.31
CA PRO A 21 4.48 -4.29 -11.47
C PRO A 21 5.40 -4.21 -12.67
N VAL A 22 4.81 -4.38 -13.85
CA VAL A 22 5.43 -3.99 -15.10
C VAL A 22 5.70 -2.48 -15.05
N VAL A 23 6.77 -2.04 -15.70
CA VAL A 23 7.08 -0.61 -15.86
C VAL A 23 5.83 0.16 -16.30
N ALA A 24 5.65 1.37 -15.77
CA ALA A 24 4.53 2.26 -16.03
C ALA A 24 3.16 1.75 -15.57
N VAL A 25 3.14 0.87 -14.56
CA VAL A 25 1.89 0.38 -13.95
C VAL A 25 1.97 0.55 -12.44
N ASP A 26 0.92 1.15 -11.87
CA ASP A 26 0.79 1.22 -10.42
C ASP A 26 0.51 -0.17 -9.82
N PRO A 27 1.20 -0.56 -8.72
CA PRO A 27 0.95 -1.81 -8.05
C PRO A 27 -0.47 -1.92 -7.48
N THR A 28 -1.03 -3.12 -7.61
CA THR A 28 -2.30 -3.50 -7.00
C THR A 28 -2.17 -4.83 -6.27
N ILE A 29 -2.73 -4.91 -5.08
CA ILE A 29 -2.81 -6.12 -4.27
C ILE A 29 -4.27 -6.41 -4.00
N THR A 30 -4.68 -7.64 -4.30
CA THR A 30 -6.04 -8.12 -4.03
C THR A 30 -6.02 -8.98 -2.78
N VAL A 31 -6.89 -8.66 -1.82
CA VAL A 31 -7.12 -9.49 -0.63
C VAL A 31 -7.85 -10.77 -1.07
N PRO A 32 -7.35 -11.97 -0.72
CA PRO A 32 -7.99 -13.23 -1.10
C PRO A 32 -9.47 -13.30 -0.69
N ALA A 33 -10.29 -14.00 -1.48
CA ALA A 33 -11.74 -14.05 -1.29
C ALA A 33 -12.22 -14.66 0.04
N LEU A 34 -11.35 -15.40 0.74
CA LEU A 34 -11.64 -16.03 2.04
C LEU A 34 -10.84 -15.39 3.20
N GLU A 35 -10.28 -14.21 2.97
CA GLU A 35 -9.48 -13.48 3.96
C GLU A 35 -9.96 -12.05 4.14
N ALA A 36 -9.84 -11.52 5.34
CA ALA A 36 -9.92 -10.09 5.61
C ALA A 36 -8.60 -9.64 6.24
N TRP A 37 -8.10 -8.46 5.89
CA TRP A 37 -6.78 -7.98 6.32
C TRP A 37 -6.94 -6.70 7.14
N ASP A 38 -6.39 -6.66 8.35
CA ASP A 38 -6.15 -5.40 9.05
C ASP A 38 -4.78 -4.89 8.65
N LEU A 39 -4.74 -3.78 7.92
CA LEU A 39 -3.49 -3.20 7.42
C LEU A 39 -2.73 -2.48 8.53
N GLU A 40 -1.44 -2.75 8.59
CA GLU A 40 -0.53 -2.17 9.59
C GLU A 40 0.50 -1.25 8.93
N SER A 41 1.11 -1.69 7.82
CA SER A 41 1.99 -0.87 7.00
C SER A 41 2.11 -1.37 5.56
N LEU A 42 2.58 -0.48 4.70
CA LEU A 42 2.86 -0.67 3.28
C LEU A 42 4.19 0.00 2.97
N GLU A 43 5.05 -0.69 2.22
CA GLU A 43 6.29 -0.13 1.71
C GLU A 43 6.38 -0.40 0.20
N ALA A 44 6.93 0.55 -0.54
CA ALA A 44 7.28 0.35 -1.95
C ALA A 44 8.47 1.24 -2.30
N GLU A 45 9.27 0.85 -3.27
CA GLU A 45 10.28 1.71 -3.88
C GLU A 45 9.76 2.14 -5.25
N LEU A 46 9.89 3.42 -5.58
CA LEU A 46 9.59 3.97 -6.90
C LEU A 46 10.87 4.49 -7.53
N ASP A 47 11.28 3.86 -8.62
CA ASP A 47 12.28 4.39 -9.54
C ASP A 47 11.58 5.27 -10.57
N THR A 48 11.83 6.57 -10.51
CA THR A 48 11.18 7.54 -11.39
C THR A 48 11.97 7.79 -12.65
N ASP A 49 11.27 7.79 -13.77
CA ASP A 49 11.82 8.16 -15.06
C ASP A 49 12.31 9.62 -15.06
N ALA A 50 13.38 9.87 -15.81
CA ALA A 50 14.04 11.17 -15.87
C ALA A 50 13.20 12.28 -16.57
N ASN A 51 12.05 11.96 -17.17
CA ASN A 51 11.18 12.96 -17.75
C ASN A 51 10.54 13.84 -16.66
N ALA A 52 10.73 15.16 -16.80
CA ALA A 52 10.71 16.20 -15.77
C ALA A 52 9.37 16.50 -15.05
N ALA A 53 8.38 15.62 -15.10
CA ALA A 53 7.21 15.75 -14.24
C ALA A 53 7.54 15.21 -12.83
N ASN A 54 7.05 15.85 -11.78
CA ASN A 54 7.10 15.25 -10.45
C ASN A 54 5.98 14.22 -10.29
N ARG A 55 6.17 13.22 -9.44
CA ARG A 55 5.13 12.25 -9.07
C ARG A 55 4.51 12.60 -7.73
N LEU A 56 3.23 12.30 -7.61
CA LEU A 56 2.55 12.25 -6.33
C LEU A 56 1.98 10.86 -6.18
N ILE A 57 2.40 10.16 -5.13
CA ILE A 57 1.89 8.82 -4.82
C ILE A 57 0.76 8.98 -3.81
N GLN A 58 -0.27 8.17 -4.01
CA GLN A 58 -1.34 7.97 -3.06
C GLN A 58 -1.66 6.48 -2.97
N VAL A 59 -2.13 6.02 -1.82
CA VAL A 59 -2.68 4.67 -1.67
C VAL A 59 -4.19 4.76 -1.57
N ILE A 60 -4.90 4.01 -2.40
CA ILE A 60 -6.35 3.87 -2.38
C ILE A 60 -6.70 2.44 -2.00
N ILE A 61 -7.64 2.31 -1.08
CA ILE A 61 -8.12 1.03 -0.56
C ILE A 61 -9.61 0.95 -0.86
N THR A 62 -10.02 -0.13 -1.52
CA THR A 62 -11.41 -0.36 -1.93
C THR A 62 -11.92 -1.71 -1.44
N ASP A 63 -13.24 -1.84 -1.32
CA ASP A 63 -13.90 -3.13 -1.13
C ASP A 63 -13.98 -3.92 -2.46
N SER A 64 -14.54 -5.13 -2.41
CA SER A 64 -14.70 -5.99 -3.58
C SER A 64 -15.68 -5.47 -4.63
N SER A 65 -16.48 -4.45 -4.31
CA SER A 65 -17.35 -3.74 -5.26
C SER A 65 -16.68 -2.50 -5.88
N GLY A 66 -15.45 -2.17 -5.44
CA GLY A 66 -14.70 -1.00 -5.89
C GLY A 66 -15.04 0.28 -5.13
N VAL A 67 -15.79 0.22 -4.04
CA VAL A 67 -16.09 1.39 -3.20
C VAL A 67 -14.86 1.71 -2.35
N GLU A 68 -14.45 2.99 -2.35
CA GLU A 68 -13.33 3.48 -1.54
C GLU A 68 -13.65 3.36 -0.04
N ILE A 69 -12.85 2.56 0.67
CA ILE A 69 -12.88 2.40 2.12
C ILE A 69 -11.99 3.46 2.76
N SER A 70 -10.84 3.71 2.14
CA SER A 70 -9.86 4.66 2.61
C SER A 70 -8.92 5.09 1.52
N ARG A 71 -8.28 6.21 1.78
CA ARG A 71 -7.31 6.86 0.93
C ARG A 71 -6.24 7.43 1.84
N GLY A 72 -4.99 6.99 1.62
CA GLY A 72 -3.84 7.62 2.26
C GLY A 72 -3.73 9.07 1.82
N PRO A 73 -3.09 9.95 2.60
CA PRO A 73 -2.82 11.30 2.14
C PRO A 73 -2.12 11.27 0.78
N ILE A 74 -2.30 12.33 0.00
CA ILE A 74 -1.34 12.59 -1.07
C ILE A 74 -0.13 13.07 -0.31
N ASP A 75 0.97 12.34 -0.40
CA ASP A 75 2.23 12.84 0.11
C ASP A 75 2.44 14.24 -0.49
N GLY A 76 2.40 15.25 0.37
CA GLY A 76 2.50 16.65 -0.05
C GLY A 76 3.87 16.96 -0.66
N THR A 77 4.81 16.03 -0.57
CA THR A 77 6.15 16.12 -1.13
C THR A 77 6.16 15.45 -2.50
N ALA A 78 6.27 16.27 -3.54
CA ALA A 78 6.37 15.77 -4.90
C ALA A 78 7.70 15.01 -5.09
N ILE A 79 7.63 13.78 -5.58
CA ILE A 79 8.81 12.97 -5.92
C ILE A 79 9.39 13.52 -7.22
N ILE A 80 10.65 13.96 -7.15
CA ILE A 80 11.37 14.54 -8.29
C ILE A 80 11.74 13.43 -9.27
N ALA A 81 11.66 13.71 -10.57
CA ALA A 81 12.13 12.81 -11.64
C ALA A 81 13.62 12.42 -11.47
N ASP A 82 14.01 11.29 -12.08
CA ASP A 82 15.38 10.74 -12.01
C ASP A 82 15.84 10.44 -10.56
N LYS A 83 14.91 9.92 -9.76
CA LYS A 83 15.14 9.51 -8.37
C LYS A 83 14.55 8.15 -8.08
N VAL A 84 15.26 7.41 -7.24
CA VAL A 84 14.73 6.26 -6.53
C VAL A 84 14.29 6.74 -5.15
N VAL A 85 13.03 6.50 -4.82
CA VAL A 85 12.42 6.92 -3.56
C VAL A 85 11.74 5.75 -2.88
N ASN A 86 11.96 5.58 -1.58
CA ASN A 86 11.18 4.65 -0.77
C ASN A 86 9.94 5.35 -0.23
N TYR A 87 8.79 4.73 -0.43
CA TYR A 87 7.53 5.14 0.11
C TYR A 87 7.13 4.22 1.26
N HIS A 88 6.92 4.80 2.43
CA HIS A 88 6.53 4.13 3.66
C HIS A 88 5.20 4.67 4.14
N LEU A 89 4.22 3.80 4.29
CA LEU A 89 2.91 4.14 4.80
C LEU A 89 2.59 3.24 5.98
N ALA A 90 2.37 3.81 7.16
CA ALA A 90 2.09 3.03 8.37
C ALA A 90 0.82 3.52 9.08
N GLN A 91 0.13 2.62 9.77
CA GLN A 91 -1.05 2.97 10.54
C GLN A 91 -0.69 3.72 11.84
N PHE A 92 0.40 3.32 12.47
CA PHE A 92 0.90 3.90 13.72
C PHE A 92 2.38 4.20 13.58
N GLY A 93 2.83 5.27 14.23
CA GLY A 93 4.24 5.63 14.27
C GLY A 93 4.43 7.14 14.35
N THR A 94 5.70 7.52 14.39
CA THR A 94 6.12 8.90 14.15
C THR A 94 6.46 9.01 12.68
N ILE A 95 5.93 10.02 11.99
CA ILE A 95 6.39 10.38 10.65
C ILE A 95 7.75 11.09 10.84
N PRO A 96 8.88 10.48 10.45
CA PRO A 96 10.16 11.17 10.46
C PRO A 96 10.10 12.35 9.49
N ALA A 97 10.84 13.42 9.79
CA ALA A 97 11.05 14.47 8.81
C ALA A 97 12.07 13.96 7.78
N ASP A 98 11.59 13.43 6.67
CA ASP A 98 12.39 13.12 5.49
C ASP A 98 11.70 13.68 4.25
N THR A 99 12.50 14.16 3.30
CA THR A 99 12.08 15.09 2.24
C THR A 99 12.83 14.91 0.92
N ALA A 100 13.60 13.82 0.74
CA ALA A 100 14.39 13.63 -0.49
C ALA A 100 14.49 12.19 -1.01
N THR A 101 14.69 11.19 -0.14
CA THR A 101 14.88 9.78 -0.55
C THR A 101 13.86 8.84 0.04
N ASP A 102 13.38 9.15 1.24
CA ASP A 102 12.38 8.36 1.92
C ASP A 102 11.18 9.25 2.23
N HIS A 103 10.01 8.73 1.88
CA HIS A 103 8.74 9.42 1.96
C HIS A 103 7.88 8.66 2.96
N TYR A 104 7.49 9.34 4.04
CA TYR A 104 6.78 8.73 5.16
C TYR A 104 5.40 9.34 5.28
N ASP A 105 4.39 8.49 5.29
CA ASP A 105 3.02 8.91 5.44
C ASP A 105 2.27 8.02 6.45
N GLN A 106 1.16 8.55 6.97
CA GLN A 106 0.31 7.85 7.91
C GLN A 106 -1.05 7.54 7.29
N ILE A 107 -1.47 6.29 7.43
CA ILE A 107 -2.84 5.89 7.13
C ILE A 107 -3.75 6.59 8.14
N ALA A 108 -4.76 7.33 7.65
CA ALA A 108 -5.69 8.12 8.47
C ALA A 108 -6.09 7.37 9.76
N THR A 109 -5.91 8.04 10.90
CA THR A 109 -5.94 7.42 12.22
C THR A 109 -7.34 6.97 12.63
N ALA A 110 -7.41 5.73 13.12
CA ALA A 110 -8.47 5.06 13.88
C ALA A 110 -9.93 5.21 13.37
N PRO A 111 -10.65 4.10 13.15
CA PRO A 111 -10.33 2.72 13.50
C PRO A 111 -9.31 2.05 12.56
N LYS A 112 -8.85 0.83 12.90
CA LYS A 112 -8.00 0.03 12.00
C LYS A 112 -8.64 -0.10 10.63
N ILE A 113 -7.83 0.07 9.58
CA ILE A 113 -8.30 -0.17 8.23
C ILE A 113 -8.37 -1.67 8.02
N ARG A 114 -9.61 -2.17 8.01
CA ARG A 114 -9.92 -3.52 7.61
C ARG A 114 -10.29 -3.54 6.14
N VAL A 115 -9.50 -4.25 5.35
CA VAL A 115 -9.80 -4.54 3.95
C VAL A 115 -10.60 -5.84 3.91
N PRO A 116 -11.83 -5.83 3.37
CA PRO A 116 -12.67 -7.01 3.29
C PRO A 116 -12.14 -7.98 2.22
N PRO A 117 -12.65 -9.23 2.19
CA PRO A 117 -12.30 -10.19 1.15
C PRO A 117 -12.60 -9.67 -0.25
N GLY A 118 -11.66 -9.91 -1.18
CA GLY A 118 -11.72 -9.38 -2.54
C GLY A 118 -11.47 -7.87 -2.64
N GLY A 119 -11.23 -7.18 -1.52
CA GLY A 119 -10.83 -5.78 -1.53
C GLY A 119 -9.47 -5.56 -2.18
N ILE A 120 -9.22 -4.34 -2.63
CA ILE A 120 -8.01 -3.99 -3.39
C ILE A 120 -7.27 -2.87 -2.66
N ILE A 121 -5.96 -3.05 -2.53
CA ILE A 121 -5.00 -2.03 -2.09
C ILE A 121 -4.22 -1.62 -3.33
N LYS A 122 -4.29 -0.35 -3.70
CA LYS A 122 -3.74 0.16 -4.95
C LYS A 122 -2.90 1.41 -4.69
N PHE A 123 -1.72 1.45 -5.29
CA PHE A 123 -0.97 2.70 -5.44
C PHE A 123 -1.55 3.49 -6.61
N VAL A 124 -1.54 4.81 -6.50
CA VAL A 124 -1.98 5.71 -7.57
C VAL A 124 -0.95 6.79 -7.70
N THR A 125 -0.30 6.84 -8.85
CA THR A 125 0.75 7.81 -9.12
C THR A 125 0.24 8.87 -10.10
N ALA A 126 0.15 10.11 -9.63
CA ALA A 126 -0.12 11.24 -10.51
C ALA A 126 1.08 11.44 -11.45
N ALA A 127 0.78 11.62 -12.74
CA ALA A 127 1.76 11.79 -13.80
C ALA A 127 2.73 10.61 -14.00
N LEU A 128 2.30 9.37 -13.73
CA LEU A 128 3.05 8.14 -14.02
C LEU A 128 3.56 8.14 -15.48
N GLN A 129 4.84 7.86 -15.67
CA GLN A 129 5.53 7.85 -16.96
C GLN A 129 5.89 6.43 -17.40
N ALA A 130 6.21 6.30 -18.69
CA ALA A 130 6.53 5.03 -19.33
C ALA A 130 7.79 4.34 -18.77
N GLY A 131 8.68 5.07 -18.09
CA GLY A 131 9.89 4.53 -17.47
C GLY A 131 9.80 4.36 -15.95
N ASP A 132 8.70 4.78 -15.32
CA ASP A 132 8.57 4.65 -13.86
C ASP A 132 8.40 3.17 -13.49
N GLN A 133 9.05 2.74 -12.42
CA GLN A 133 8.98 1.36 -11.97
C GLN A 133 8.83 1.27 -10.45
N PHE A 134 7.80 0.55 -10.01
CA PHE A 134 7.67 0.16 -8.62
C PHE A 134 8.43 -1.15 -8.37
N THR A 135 9.20 -1.16 -7.28
CA THR A 135 10.00 -2.29 -6.80
C THR A 135 9.78 -2.47 -5.29
N ALA A 136 10.32 -3.56 -4.74
CA ALA A 136 10.36 -3.81 -3.30
C ALA A 136 9.02 -3.66 -2.53
N LEU A 137 7.88 -3.93 -3.18
CA LEU A 137 6.55 -3.83 -2.57
C LEU A 137 6.41 -4.80 -1.39
N LYS A 138 6.10 -4.25 -0.21
CA LYS A 138 5.83 -5.01 1.02
C LYS A 138 4.51 -4.57 1.64
N VAL A 139 3.75 -5.53 2.12
CA VAL A 139 2.54 -5.30 2.90
C VAL A 139 2.63 -6.02 4.22
N MET A 140 2.39 -5.28 5.30
CA MET A 140 2.26 -5.79 6.65
C MET A 140 0.78 -5.71 7.05
N ALA A 141 0.19 -6.87 7.31
CA ALA A 141 -1.21 -6.97 7.70
C ALA A 141 -1.44 -8.14 8.64
N THR A 142 -2.37 -7.96 9.59
CA THR A 142 -2.96 -9.08 10.33
C THR A 142 -4.06 -9.71 9.47
N LYS A 143 -3.90 -10.99 9.12
CA LYS A 143 -4.85 -11.75 8.28
C LYS A 143 -5.90 -12.46 9.15
N TYR A 144 -7.15 -12.39 8.73
CA TYR A 144 -8.29 -13.10 9.31
C TYR A 144 -8.86 -14.05 8.25
N SER A 145 -9.08 -15.31 8.59
CA SER A 145 -9.81 -16.21 7.70
C SER A 145 -11.30 -16.15 7.98
N LEU A 146 -12.07 -16.18 6.89
CA LEU A 146 -13.51 -16.38 6.96
C LEU A 146 -13.83 -17.87 6.85
N PRO A 147 -14.93 -18.33 7.48
CA PRO A 147 -15.42 -19.68 7.28
C PRO A 147 -15.75 -19.90 5.80
N GLU A 148 -15.48 -21.10 5.30
CA GLU A 148 -16.02 -21.58 4.03
C GLU A 148 -17.50 -21.90 4.27
N ASP A 149 -18.40 -21.23 3.54
CA ASP A 149 -19.84 -21.48 3.60
C ASP A 149 -20.21 -22.82 2.94
#